data_AF-K1T3D6-F1
#
_entry.id   AF-K1T3D6-F1
#
_cell.length_a   1.000
_cell.length_b   1.000
_cell.length_c   1.000
_cell.angle_alpha   90.00
_cell.angle_beta   90.00
_cell.angle_gamma   90.00
#
_symmetry.space_group_name_H-M   'P 1'
#
loop_
_entity.id
_entity.type
_entity.pdbx_description
1 polymer ?
#
loop_
_entity_poly.entity_id
_entity_poly.type
_entity_poly.pdbx_seq_one_letter_code
_entity_poly.pdbx_strand_id
1 'polypeptide(L)'
;RIRGVKDGKEHTYYIYNNCDHEQAYKETGTQAVSFTTGVPAALGASMWAKGLWRGAGVFNVEEFDPDPFLAELGEQGLPWHELFDVDIEV
;
A
#
# COMPACT_ATOMS: atom_id res chain seq x y z
N ARG A 1 -6.41 12.46 -5.47
CA ARG A 1 -7.62 12.10 -4.70
C ARG A 1 -8.46 11.07 -5.44
N ILE A 2 -8.96 10.06 -4.75
CA ILE A 2 -10.00 9.15 -5.22
C ILE A 2 -11.37 9.81 -4.96
N ARG A 3 -12.31 9.64 -5.88
CA ARG A 3 -13.68 10.17 -5.78
C ARG A 3 -14.68 9.06 -6.04
N GLY A 4 -15.73 8.99 -5.26
CA GLY A 4 -16.77 7.96 -5.41
C GLY A 4 -18.06 8.31 -4.68
N VAL A 5 -19.03 7.42 -4.77
CA VAL A 5 -20.32 7.53 -4.08
C VAL A 5 -20.41 6.42 -3.03
N LYS A 6 -20.76 6.80 -1.81
CA LYS A 6 -21.05 5.87 -0.71
C LYS A 6 -22.32 6.36 0.00
N ASP A 7 -23.24 5.46 0.29
CA ASP A 7 -24.51 5.77 0.96
C ASP A 7 -25.29 6.95 0.31
N GLY A 8 -25.22 7.04 -1.03
CA GLY A 8 -25.92 8.07 -1.82
C GLY A 8 -25.29 9.47 -1.80
N LYS A 9 -24.09 9.63 -1.23
CA LYS A 9 -23.36 10.91 -1.19
C LYS A 9 -22.01 10.79 -1.86
N GLU A 10 -21.57 11.89 -2.48
CA GLU A 10 -20.20 11.99 -3.00
C GLU A 10 -19.21 12.09 -1.85
N HIS A 11 -18.09 11.37 -1.97
CA HIS A 11 -16.99 11.37 -1.02
C HIS A 11 -15.64 11.53 -1.73
N THR A 12 -14.68 12.13 -1.04
CA THR A 12 -13.27 12.15 -1.45
C THR A 12 -12.43 11.30 -0.51
N TYR A 13 -11.43 10.62 -1.06
CA TYR A 13 -10.53 9.76 -0.29
C TYR A 13 -9.09 9.91 -0.77
N TYR A 14 -8.14 9.90 0.17
CA TYR A 14 -6.72 9.94 -0.13
C TYR A 14 -5.97 8.95 0.76
N ILE A 15 -5.30 7.99 0.13
CA ILE A 15 -4.42 7.02 0.77
C ILE A 15 -2.98 7.27 0.29
N TYR A 16 -2.03 7.31 1.21
CA TYR A 16 -0.63 7.57 0.89
C TYR A 16 0.33 6.96 1.90
N ASN A 17 1.59 6.82 1.50
CA ASN A 17 2.74 6.52 2.36
C ASN A 17 3.80 7.60 2.14
N ASN A 18 4.46 8.02 3.22
CA ASN A 18 5.68 8.83 3.15
C ASN A 18 6.86 7.94 3.55
N CYS A 19 7.93 7.97 2.76
CA CYS A 19 9.15 7.21 3.02
C CYS A 19 10.36 8.15 3.01
N ASP A 20 11.17 8.07 4.06
CA ASP A 20 12.38 8.89 4.21
C ASP A 20 13.62 8.18 3.65
N HIS A 21 14.41 8.89 2.85
CA HIS A 21 15.60 8.32 2.21
C HIS A 21 16.67 7.88 3.22
N GLU A 22 16.86 8.62 4.31
CA GLU A 22 17.86 8.30 5.32
C GLU A 22 17.46 7.06 6.12
N GLN A 23 16.18 6.93 6.47
CA GLN A 23 15.63 5.73 7.13
C GLN A 23 15.74 4.50 6.23
N ALA A 24 15.31 4.60 4.96
CA ALA A 24 15.44 3.50 3.99
C ALA A 24 16.89 3.05 3.83
N TYR A 25 17.83 4.00 3.80
CA TYR A 25 19.26 3.70 3.69
C TYR A 25 19.83 3.05 4.96
N LYS A 26 19.41 3.50 6.15
CA LYS A 26 19.80 2.88 7.42
C LYS A 26 19.33 1.42 7.53
N GLU A 27 18.15 1.12 7.00
CA GLU A 27 17.56 -0.21 7.09
C GLU A 27 18.11 -1.19 6.05
N THR A 28 18.21 -0.76 4.80
CA THR A 28 18.52 -1.67 3.66
C THR A 28 19.75 -1.27 2.84
N GLY A 29 20.37 -0.13 3.13
CA GLY A 29 21.43 0.45 2.30
C GLY A 29 20.93 0.99 0.96
N THR A 30 19.62 1.16 0.78
CA THR A 30 19.03 1.65 -0.47
C THR A 30 18.25 2.94 -0.26
N GLN A 31 18.04 3.68 -1.35
CA GLN A 31 17.23 4.90 -1.34
C GLN A 31 15.73 4.58 -1.34
N ALA A 32 14.89 5.51 -0.86
CA ALA A 32 13.46 5.32 -0.64
C ALA A 32 12.68 4.77 -1.85
N VAL A 33 12.98 5.14 -3.10
CA VAL A 33 12.30 4.61 -4.30
C VAL A 33 12.53 3.11 -4.48
N SER A 34 13.73 2.61 -4.16
CA SER A 34 14.04 1.17 -4.22
C SER A 34 13.38 0.45 -3.05
N PHE A 35 13.38 1.07 -1.87
CA PHE A 35 12.72 0.54 -0.69
C PHE A 35 11.21 0.41 -0.88
N THR A 36 10.54 1.47 -1.36
CA THR A 36 9.10 1.49 -1.63
C THR A 36 8.67 0.55 -2.74
N THR A 37 9.58 0.08 -3.58
CA THR A 37 9.31 -0.98 -4.57
C THR A 37 9.64 -2.37 -4.03
N GLY A 38 10.76 -2.50 -3.32
CA GLY A 38 11.27 -3.77 -2.81
C GLY A 38 10.40 -4.37 -1.70
N VAL A 39 9.91 -3.54 -0.78
CA VAL A 39 9.03 -4.00 0.31
C VAL A 39 7.72 -4.59 -0.25
N PRO A 40 6.95 -3.91 -1.14
CA PRO A 40 5.78 -4.50 -1.78
C PRO A 40 6.07 -5.78 -2.57
N ALA A 41 7.23 -5.88 -3.24
CA ALA A 41 7.59 -7.09 -3.98
C ALA A 41 7.81 -8.29 -3.04
N ALA A 42 8.55 -8.09 -1.94
CA ALA A 42 8.74 -9.12 -0.91
C ALA A 42 7.41 -9.49 -0.23
N LEU A 43 6.57 -8.49 0.04
CA LEU A 43 5.28 -8.70 0.69
C LEU A 43 4.29 -9.46 -0.20
N GLY A 44 4.20 -9.15 -1.50
CA GLY A 44 3.38 -9.89 -2.44
C GLY A 44 3.81 -11.37 -2.54
N ALA A 45 5.11 -11.63 -2.53
CA ALA A 45 5.64 -13.00 -2.46
C ALA A 45 5.25 -13.70 -1.14
N SER A 46 5.27 -12.99 -0.02
CA SER A 46 4.80 -13.48 1.29
C SER A 46 3.31 -13.81 1.27
N MET A 47 2.45 -12.97 0.68
CA MET A 47 1.02 -13.24 0.54
C MET A 47 0.74 -14.54 -0.23
N TRP A 48 1.48 -14.76 -1.31
CA TRP A 48 1.40 -16.01 -2.07
C TRP A 48 1.89 -17.21 -1.26
N ALA A 49 3.04 -17.08 -0.58
CA ALA A 49 3.63 -18.16 0.22
C ALA A 49 2.75 -18.55 1.42
N LYS A 50 2.06 -17.60 2.03
CA LYS A 50 1.05 -17.81 3.09
C LYS A 50 -0.26 -18.38 2.56
N GLY A 51 -0.46 -18.39 1.24
CA GLY A 51 -1.69 -18.85 0.60
C GLY A 51 -2.86 -17.86 0.65
N LEU A 52 -2.60 -16.61 1.05
CA LEU A 52 -3.61 -15.54 1.14
C LEU A 52 -3.96 -15.00 -0.25
N TRP A 53 -2.96 -14.86 -1.11
CA TRP A 53 -3.13 -14.47 -2.52
C TRP A 53 -2.88 -15.68 -3.42
N ARG A 54 -3.92 -16.49 -3.64
CA ARG A 54 -3.83 -17.74 -4.39
C ARG A 54 -4.98 -17.89 -5.39
N GLY A 55 -4.67 -18.44 -6.56
CA GLY A 55 -5.64 -18.69 -7.62
C GLY A 55 -4.97 -19.37 -8.82
N ALA A 56 -5.78 -19.90 -9.74
CA ALA A 56 -5.29 -20.40 -11.03
C ALA A 56 -5.53 -19.34 -12.10
N GLY A 57 -4.46 -18.73 -12.61
CA GLY A 57 -4.54 -17.63 -13.57
C GLY A 57 -3.39 -16.65 -13.42
N VAL A 58 -3.53 -15.51 -14.10
CA VAL A 58 -2.66 -14.34 -13.94
C VAL A 58 -3.54 -13.26 -13.32
N PHE A 59 -3.05 -12.63 -12.25
CA PHE A 59 -3.80 -11.68 -11.45
C PHE A 59 -3.01 -10.39 -11.28
N ASN A 60 -3.71 -9.27 -11.30
CA ASN A 60 -3.24 -8.01 -10.77
C ASN A 60 -3.51 -7.94 -9.26
N VAL A 61 -2.89 -6.96 -8.59
CA VAL A 61 -2.95 -6.83 -7.12
C VAL A 61 -4.35 -6.49 -6.62
N GLU A 62 -5.11 -5.69 -7.38
CA GLU A 62 -6.47 -5.26 -7.05
C GLU A 62 -7.51 -6.39 -7.14
N GLU A 63 -7.14 -7.56 -7.65
CA GLU A 63 -8.01 -8.74 -7.71
C GLU A 63 -7.98 -9.57 -6.41
N PHE A 64 -7.06 -9.27 -5.48
CA PHE A 64 -6.96 -9.93 -4.19
C PHE A 64 -7.51 -9.07 -3.05
N ASP A 65 -7.80 -9.71 -1.92
CA ASP A 65 -8.11 -9.03 -0.67
C ASP A 65 -6.91 -8.16 -0.24
N PRO A 66 -7.08 -6.82 -0.16
CA PRO A 66 -6.00 -5.91 0.19
C PRO A 66 -5.70 -5.90 1.70
N ASP A 67 -6.63 -6.31 2.56
CA ASP A 67 -6.53 -6.19 4.01
C ASP A 67 -5.25 -6.82 4.60
N PRO A 68 -4.89 -8.09 4.30
CA PRO A 68 -3.67 -8.68 4.85
C PRO A 68 -2.39 -8.00 4.33
N PHE A 69 -2.41 -7.49 3.10
CA PHE A 69 -1.27 -6.79 2.53
C PHE A 69 -1.07 -5.43 3.19
N LEU A 70 -2.13 -4.63 3.34
CA LEU A 70 -2.04 -3.32 3.98
C LEU A 70 -1.70 -3.42 5.47
N ALA A 71 -2.17 -4.45 6.17
CA ALA A 71 -1.81 -4.70 7.56
C ALA A 71 -0.29 -4.94 7.73
N GLU A 72 0.31 -5.75 6.85
CA GLU A 72 1.76 -6.02 6.91
C GLU A 72 2.61 -4.88 6.33
N LEU A 73 2.11 -4.12 5.35
CA LEU A 73 2.86 -3.04 4.71
C LEU A 73 3.39 -2.01 5.71
N GLY A 74 2.55 -1.63 6.68
CA GLY A 74 2.93 -0.71 7.75
C GLY A 74 4.03 -1.25 8.65
N GLU A 75 3.91 -2.52 9.06
CA GLU A 75 4.89 -3.22 9.90
C GLU A 75 6.23 -3.44 9.19
N GLN A 76 6.24 -3.51 7.86
CA GLN A 76 7.44 -3.66 7.02
C GLN A 76 8.09 -2.31 6.62
N GLY A 77 7.80 -1.24 7.37
CA GLY A 77 8.46 0.06 7.20
C GLY A 77 7.77 1.02 6.22
N LEU A 78 6.58 0.69 5.71
CA LEU A 78 5.78 1.55 4.85
C LEU A 78 4.41 1.87 5.46
N PRO A 79 4.36 2.61 6.59
CA PRO A 79 3.10 3.02 7.20
C PRO A 79 2.28 3.87 6.23
N TRP A 80 1.00 3.57 6.13
CA TRP A 80 0.08 4.27 5.24
C TRP A 80 -0.96 5.04 6.05
N HIS A 81 -1.50 6.07 5.42
CA HIS A 81 -2.45 7.00 6.03
C HIS A 81 -3.65 7.19 5.13
N GLU A 82 -4.79 7.42 5.76
CA GLU A 82 -6.06 7.67 5.11
C GLU A 82 -6.60 9.03 5.50
N LEU A 83 -7.12 9.76 4.51
CA LEU A 83 -7.88 10.99 4.72
C LEU A 83 -9.21 10.88 3.98
N PHE A 84 -10.29 11.30 4.64
CA PHE A 84 -11.66 11.25 4.14
C PHE A 84 -12.25 12.65 4.08
N ASP A 85 -12.86 13.01 2.95
CA ASP A 85 -13.62 14.25 2.77
C ASP A 85 -12.83 15.55 3.09
N VAL A 86 -11.53 15.53 2.82
CA VAL A 86 -10.63 16.69 2.98
C VAL A 86 -10.24 17.32 1.65
N ASP A 87 -9.91 18.62 1.71
CA ASP A 87 -9.27 19.33 0.60
C ASP A 87 -7.74 19.20 0.72
N ILE A 88 -7.10 18.73 -0.35
CA ILE A 88 -5.65 18.45 -0.41
C ILE A 88 -4.93 19.27 -1.50
N GLU A 89 -5.63 20.17 -2.19
CA GLU A 89 -5.15 20.91 -3.36
C GLU A 89 -4.96 22.41 -3.10
N VAL A 90 -4.78 22.81 -1.82
CA VAL A 90 -4.56 24.22 -1.42
C VAL A 90 -3.15 24.70 -1.74
#